data_AF-A0A9E2QNW6-F1
#
_entry.id   AF-A0A9E2QNW6-F1
#
_cell.length_a   1.000
_cell.length_b   1.000
_cell.length_c   1.000
_cell.angle_alpha   90.00
_cell.angle_beta   90.00
_cell.angle_gamma   90.00
#
_symmetry.space_group_name_H-M   'P 1'
#
loop_
_entity.id
_entity.type
_entity.pdbx_description
1 polymer ?
#
loop_
_entity_poly.entity_id
_entity_poly.type
_entity_poly.pdbx_seq_one_letter_code
_entity_poly.pdbx_strand_id
1 'polypeptide(L)'
;MNKPMNNTVVDYIKSQSRNKIIFHSQAFSDFESVNIGLRISESIYNHKEPGRIAMRVSSELNEILNKSTSHQESLGSYLAIENLGILFESELKIDFARLLDSYSQNNVLFVKWDGEIDTENIYFLTKENGIKINIQNLSHIVI
;
A
#
# COMPACT_ATOMS: atom_id res chain seq x y z
N MET A 1 17.73 1.15 11.86
CA MET A 1 18.64 0.53 10.87
C MET A 1 17.79 -0.13 9.81
N ASN A 2 17.98 0.24 8.54
CA ASN A 2 17.32 -0.43 7.42
C ASN A 2 17.95 -1.82 7.24
N LYS A 3 17.14 -2.83 6.93
CA LYS A 3 17.64 -4.20 6.71
C LYS A 3 17.52 -4.56 5.22
N PRO A 4 18.46 -5.37 4.70
CA PRO A 4 18.32 -5.93 3.37
C PRO A 4 17.14 -6.90 3.33
N MET A 5 16.56 -7.04 2.14
CA MET A 5 15.46 -7.97 1.89
C MET A 5 15.87 -9.44 2.15
N ASN A 6 15.03 -10.21 2.85
CA ASN A 6 15.32 -11.62 3.18
C ASN A 6 14.89 -12.57 2.04
N ASN A 7 15.48 -13.76 1.98
CA ASN A 7 15.22 -14.80 0.99
C ASN A 7 13.72 -15.16 0.87
N THR A 8 12.98 -15.16 1.97
CA THR A 8 11.52 -15.39 1.99
C THR A 8 10.77 -14.46 1.05
N VAL A 9 11.19 -13.19 0.97
CA VAL A 9 10.57 -12.20 0.09
C VAL A 9 10.89 -12.50 -1.37
N VAL A 10 12.15 -12.81 -1.67
CA VAL A 10 12.60 -13.14 -3.02
C VAL A 10 11.87 -14.39 -3.55
N ASP A 11 11.73 -15.42 -2.72
CA ASP A 11 11.02 -16.65 -3.07
C ASP A 11 9.53 -16.39 -3.31
N TYR A 12 8.91 -15.56 -2.48
CA TYR A 12 7.53 -15.17 -2.65
C TYR A 12 7.29 -14.36 -3.94
N ILE A 13 8.19 -13.41 -4.27
CA ILE A 13 8.12 -12.65 -5.53
C ILE A 13 8.21 -13.57 -6.76
N LYS A 14 9.00 -14.64 -6.68
CA LYS A 14 9.15 -15.63 -7.76
C LYS A 14 8.00 -16.64 -7.84
N SER A 15 7.12 -16.67 -6.85
CA SER A 15 5.95 -17.56 -6.85
C SER A 15 4.94 -17.20 -7.95
N GLN A 16 4.09 -18.16 -8.30
CA GLN A 16 2.98 -18.02 -9.27
C GLN A 16 1.72 -17.45 -8.62
N SER A 17 1.86 -16.63 -7.56
CA SER A 17 0.72 -15.98 -6.91
C SER A 17 0.08 -14.93 -7.82
N ARG A 18 -1.25 -14.85 -7.79
CA ARG A 18 -2.03 -13.87 -8.57
C ARG A 18 -1.71 -12.43 -8.17
N ASN A 19 -1.60 -12.21 -6.87
CA ASN A 19 -1.25 -10.94 -6.25
C ASN A 19 0.08 -11.13 -5.50
N LYS A 20 0.97 -10.13 -5.56
CA LYS A 20 2.24 -10.15 -4.82
C LYS A 20 2.27 -9.04 -3.79
N ILE A 21 1.60 -9.24 -2.67
CA ILE A 21 1.54 -8.25 -1.58
C ILE A 21 2.48 -8.66 -0.46
N ILE A 22 3.28 -7.73 0.01
CA ILE A 22 4.21 -7.94 1.13
C ILE A 22 3.93 -6.86 2.16
N PHE A 23 3.30 -7.24 3.27
CA PHE A 23 3.14 -6.37 4.42
C PHE A 23 4.41 -6.40 5.27
N HIS A 24 4.90 -5.24 5.65
CA HIS A 24 6.11 -5.14 6.46
C HIS A 24 6.03 -3.99 7.46
N SER A 25 6.61 -4.17 8.64
CA SER A 25 6.70 -3.10 9.66
C SER A 25 8.06 -2.37 9.63
N GLN A 26 9.11 -3.06 9.17
CA GLN A 26 10.47 -2.51 9.10
C GLN A 26 10.77 -1.83 7.76
N ALA A 27 11.73 -0.89 7.77
CA ALA A 27 12.22 -0.27 6.54
C ALA A 27 13.24 -1.18 5.82
N PHE A 28 13.10 -1.28 4.49
CA PHE A 28 14.07 -1.92 3.62
C PHE A 28 15.04 -0.89 3.05
N SER A 29 16.30 -1.29 2.87
CA SER A 29 17.30 -0.47 2.16
C SER A 29 17.25 -0.63 0.65
N ASP A 30 16.58 -1.67 0.17
CA ASP A 30 16.59 -2.09 -1.23
C ASP A 30 15.71 -1.22 -2.14
N PHE A 31 14.77 -0.47 -1.55
CA PHE A 31 13.85 0.39 -2.28
C PHE A 31 13.39 1.58 -1.43
N GLU A 32 12.91 2.63 -2.09
CA GLU A 32 12.25 3.76 -1.43
C GLU A 32 10.74 3.55 -1.39
N SER A 33 10.13 3.85 -0.24
CA SER A 33 8.68 3.83 -0.08
C SER A 33 8.09 5.21 -0.34
N VAL A 34 6.95 5.26 -1.01
CA VAL A 34 6.24 6.49 -1.27
C VAL A 34 5.33 6.82 -0.09
N ASN A 35 5.56 7.98 0.50
CA ASN A 35 4.75 8.50 1.59
C ASN A 35 3.41 9.04 1.05
N ILE A 36 2.38 8.20 1.08
CA ILE A 36 1.07 8.52 0.49
C ILE A 36 0.40 9.67 1.23
N GLY A 37 0.43 9.64 2.56
CA GLY A 37 -0.10 10.69 3.42
C GLY A 37 0.43 12.08 3.05
N LEU A 38 1.75 12.21 2.90
CA LEU A 38 2.38 13.48 2.53
C LEU A 38 1.98 13.89 1.10
N ARG A 39 2.11 12.99 0.11
CA ARG A 39 1.82 13.32 -1.30
C ARG A 39 0.38 13.76 -1.52
N ILE A 40 -0.58 13.07 -0.89
CA ILE A 40 -1.99 13.44 -0.97
C ILE A 40 -2.22 14.79 -0.27
N SER A 41 -1.66 14.98 0.93
CA SER A 41 -1.78 16.25 1.68
C SER A 41 -1.26 17.44 0.87
N GLU A 42 -0.10 17.30 0.23
CA GLU A 42 0.49 18.32 -0.64
C GLU A 42 -0.41 18.64 -1.84
N SER A 43 -0.97 17.61 -2.49
CA SER A 43 -1.88 17.80 -3.64
C SER A 43 -3.16 18.55 -3.22
N ILE A 44 -3.75 18.23 -2.08
CA ILE A 44 -5.01 18.86 -1.64
C ILE A 44 -4.83 20.21 -0.95
N TYR A 45 -3.64 20.55 -0.46
CA TYR A 45 -3.36 21.75 0.36
C TYR A 45 -3.86 23.07 -0.24
N ASN A 46 -3.81 23.23 -1.57
CA ASN A 46 -4.19 24.46 -2.26
C ASN A 46 -5.63 24.48 -2.81
N HIS A 47 -6.40 23.41 -2.61
CA HIS A 47 -7.70 23.25 -3.27
C HIS A 47 -8.86 23.66 -2.35
N LYS A 48 -9.55 24.76 -2.72
CA LYS A 48 -10.62 25.37 -1.93
C LYS A 48 -12.04 24.90 -2.25
N GLU A 49 -12.21 23.86 -3.07
CA GLU A 49 -13.54 23.41 -3.52
C GLU A 49 -14.01 22.15 -2.77
N PRO A 50 -14.89 22.29 -1.76
CA PRO A 50 -15.27 21.21 -0.86
C PRO A 50 -16.10 20.08 -1.52
N GLY A 51 -16.73 20.33 -2.67
CA GLY A 51 -17.72 19.41 -3.26
C GLY A 51 -17.16 18.21 -4.03
N ARG A 52 -15.84 18.13 -4.26
CA ARG A 52 -15.22 17.09 -5.14
C ARG A 52 -13.99 16.42 -4.54
N ILE A 53 -13.77 16.55 -3.23
CA ILE A 53 -12.53 16.12 -2.59
C ILE A 53 -12.25 14.62 -2.77
N ALA A 54 -13.24 13.75 -2.56
CA ALA A 54 -13.09 12.30 -2.74
C ALA A 54 -12.65 11.92 -4.16
N MET A 55 -13.34 12.45 -5.18
CA MET A 55 -13.01 12.18 -6.58
C MET A 55 -11.61 12.68 -6.95
N ARG A 56 -11.21 13.84 -6.42
CA ARG A 56 -9.87 14.40 -6.66
C ARG A 56 -8.80 13.56 -5.99
N VAL A 57 -8.97 13.23 -4.72
CA VAL A 57 -8.05 12.36 -3.99
C VAL A 57 -7.90 11.01 -4.70
N SER A 58 -9.00 10.40 -5.17
CA SER A 58 -8.92 9.15 -5.94
C SER A 58 -8.13 9.31 -7.24
N SER A 59 -8.34 10.41 -7.97
CA SER A 59 -7.58 10.70 -9.20
C SER A 59 -6.09 10.87 -8.89
N GLU A 60 -5.78 11.64 -7.86
CA GLU A 60 -4.40 11.94 -7.49
C GLU A 60 -3.66 10.77 -6.89
N LEU A 61 -4.36 9.95 -6.09
CA LEU A 61 -3.83 8.70 -5.59
C LEU A 61 -3.44 7.78 -6.75
N ASN A 62 -4.31 7.60 -7.75
CA ASN A 62 -3.97 6.79 -8.92
C ASN A 62 -2.75 7.35 -9.67
N GLU A 63 -2.67 8.68 -9.83
CA GLU A 63 -1.53 9.33 -10.48
C GLU A 63 -0.23 9.12 -9.70
N ILE A 64 -0.25 9.32 -8.38
CA ILE A 64 0.88 9.09 -7.47
C ILE A 64 1.36 7.64 -7.56
N LEU A 65 0.44 6.66 -7.42
CA LEU A 65 0.79 5.24 -7.41
C LEU A 65 1.37 4.79 -8.77
N ASN A 66 0.78 5.25 -9.88
CA ASN A 66 1.28 4.93 -11.22
C ASN A 66 2.67 5.52 -11.46
N LYS A 67 2.91 6.78 -11.09
CA LYS A 67 4.23 7.43 -11.23
C LYS A 67 5.29 6.85 -10.31
N SER A 68 4.87 6.23 -9.22
CA SER A 68 5.75 5.68 -8.19
C SER A 68 6.07 4.21 -8.41
N THR A 69 5.45 3.58 -9.40
CA THR A 69 5.80 2.22 -9.82
C THR A 69 7.18 2.24 -10.46
N SER A 70 8.09 1.48 -9.89
CA SER A 70 9.50 1.39 -10.29
C SER A 70 9.83 0.00 -10.81
N HIS A 71 10.98 -0.17 -11.44
CA HIS A 71 11.45 -1.46 -11.93
C HIS A 71 12.88 -1.73 -11.45
N GLN A 72 13.11 -2.95 -10.96
CA GLN A 72 14.42 -3.42 -10.53
C GLN A 72 14.60 -4.86 -10.97
N GLU A 73 15.79 -5.22 -11.47
CA GLU A 73 16.05 -6.54 -12.06
C GLU A 73 15.70 -7.71 -11.12
N SER A 74 15.97 -7.57 -9.82
CA SER A 74 15.68 -8.61 -8.82
C SER A 74 14.22 -8.67 -8.37
N LEU A 75 13.43 -7.61 -8.55
CA LEU A 75 12.05 -7.49 -8.06
C LEU A 75 11.01 -7.51 -9.20
N GLY A 76 11.44 -7.20 -10.42
CA GLY A 76 10.55 -6.79 -11.50
C GLY A 76 9.97 -5.40 -11.24
N SER A 77 8.74 -5.17 -11.75
CA SER A 77 7.98 -3.97 -11.44
C SER A 77 7.46 -4.03 -10.00
N TYR A 78 7.66 -2.96 -9.25
CA TYR A 78 7.26 -2.88 -7.85
C TYR A 78 6.73 -1.51 -7.48
N LEU A 79 5.93 -1.48 -6.42
CA LEU A 79 5.42 -0.28 -5.78
C LEU A 79 5.56 -0.46 -4.27
N ALA A 80 6.17 0.52 -3.60
CA ALA A 80 6.30 0.53 -2.15
C ALA A 80 5.58 1.74 -1.58
N ILE A 81 4.67 1.53 -0.63
CA ILE A 81 3.81 2.58 -0.06
C ILE A 81 3.87 2.59 1.47
N GLU A 82 3.84 3.79 2.04
CA GLU A 82 3.77 4.00 3.48
C GLU A 82 2.89 5.21 3.85
N ASN A 83 2.67 5.40 5.15
CA ASN A 83 1.87 6.49 5.72
C ASN A 83 0.45 6.54 5.12
N LEU A 84 -0.29 5.46 5.33
CA LEU A 84 -1.56 5.19 4.65
C LEU A 84 -2.79 5.74 5.38
N GLY A 85 -2.60 6.40 6.54
CA GLY A 85 -3.69 6.85 7.41
C GLY A 85 -4.77 7.66 6.69
N ILE A 86 -4.35 8.56 5.80
CA ILE A 86 -5.28 9.40 5.02
C ILE A 86 -6.23 8.59 4.14
N LEU A 87 -5.82 7.40 3.69
CA LEU A 87 -6.66 6.55 2.84
C LEU A 87 -7.85 5.95 3.59
N PHE A 88 -7.85 6.05 4.92
CA PHE A 88 -8.89 5.51 5.78
C PHE A 88 -9.90 6.54 6.26
N GLU A 89 -9.75 7.81 5.85
CA GLU A 89 -10.75 8.85 6.08
C GLU A 89 -12.02 8.56 5.28
N SER A 90 -13.15 8.44 5.98
CA SER A 90 -14.42 7.96 5.41
C SER A 90 -14.95 8.85 4.28
N GLU A 91 -14.64 10.14 4.36
CA GLU A 91 -15.02 11.19 3.43
C GLU A 91 -14.36 11.01 2.06
N LEU A 92 -13.20 10.34 2.02
CA LEU A 92 -12.45 10.09 0.78
C LEU A 92 -12.98 8.86 0.03
N LYS A 93 -13.75 7.99 0.70
CA LYS A 93 -14.40 6.81 0.11
C LYS A 93 -13.43 5.90 -0.66
N ILE A 94 -12.20 5.77 -0.16
CA ILE A 94 -11.18 4.91 -0.76
C ILE A 94 -11.45 3.47 -0.36
N ASP A 95 -11.53 2.59 -1.36
CA ASP A 95 -11.57 1.14 -1.16
C ASP A 95 -10.13 0.60 -1.16
N PHE A 96 -9.57 0.44 0.04
CA PHE A 96 -8.19 0.01 0.19
C PHE A 96 -7.96 -1.44 -0.27
N ALA A 97 -8.92 -2.35 -0.06
CA ALA A 97 -8.78 -3.74 -0.52
C ALA A 97 -8.71 -3.81 -2.05
N ARG A 98 -9.54 -3.03 -2.74
CA ARG A 98 -9.49 -2.92 -4.20
C ARG A 98 -8.19 -2.29 -4.72
N LEU A 99 -7.66 -1.31 -4.00
CA LEU A 99 -6.36 -0.71 -4.31
C LEU A 99 -5.25 -1.77 -4.21
N LEU A 100 -5.21 -2.55 -3.13
CA LEU A 100 -4.27 -3.64 -2.95
C LEU A 100 -4.35 -4.66 -4.09
N ASP A 101 -5.56 -5.11 -4.47
CA ASP A 101 -5.73 -6.03 -5.60
C ASP A 101 -5.17 -5.43 -6.91
N SER A 102 -5.60 -4.20 -7.23
CA SER A 102 -5.28 -3.57 -8.52
C SER A 102 -3.78 -3.36 -8.72
N TYR A 103 -3.06 -2.93 -7.68
CA TYR A 103 -1.64 -2.61 -7.78
C TYR A 103 -0.71 -3.81 -7.57
N SER A 104 -1.22 -4.94 -7.08
CA SER A 104 -0.41 -6.14 -6.82
C SER A 104 -0.51 -7.24 -7.87
N GLN A 105 -1.38 -7.09 -8.88
CA GLN A 105 -1.52 -8.06 -9.98
C GLN A 105 -0.30 -8.07 -10.92
N ASN A 106 0.19 -6.88 -11.29
CA ASN A 106 1.30 -6.73 -12.23
C ASN A 106 2.57 -6.20 -11.58
N ASN A 107 2.51 -5.83 -10.30
CA ASN A 107 3.65 -5.34 -9.55
C ASN A 107 3.77 -6.10 -8.23
N VAL A 108 5.00 -6.17 -7.72
CA VAL A 108 5.20 -6.49 -6.30
C VAL A 108 4.79 -5.26 -5.48
N LEU A 109 3.82 -5.42 -4.59
CA LEU A 109 3.31 -4.35 -3.75
C LEU A 109 3.83 -4.50 -2.32
N PHE A 110 4.75 -3.63 -1.95
CA PHE A 110 5.25 -3.49 -0.57
C PHE A 110 4.38 -2.49 0.17
N VAL A 111 3.77 -2.93 1.27
CA VAL A 111 2.87 -2.12 2.09
C VAL A 111 3.47 -2.02 3.48
N LYS A 112 3.95 -0.83 3.84
CA LYS A 112 4.37 -0.59 5.21
C LYS A 112 3.14 -0.54 6.11
N TRP A 113 3.06 -1.48 7.04
CA TRP A 113 1.90 -1.69 7.89
C TRP A 113 2.33 -1.92 9.34
N ASP A 114 1.98 -0.98 10.20
CA ASP A 114 2.29 -1.05 11.64
C ASP A 114 1.14 -1.65 12.46
N GLY A 115 0.01 -1.95 11.82
CA GLY A 115 -1.18 -2.50 12.46
C GLY A 115 -1.17 -4.03 12.57
N GLU A 116 -2.17 -4.58 13.25
CA GLU A 116 -2.34 -6.03 13.37
C GLU A 116 -2.78 -6.66 12.04
N ILE A 117 -2.34 -7.88 11.79
CA ILE A 117 -2.71 -8.69 10.63
C ILE A 117 -3.08 -10.10 11.10
N ASP A 118 -4.18 -10.63 10.59
CA ASP A 118 -4.50 -12.06 10.66
C ASP A 118 -4.65 -12.65 9.25
N THR A 119 -5.04 -13.92 9.16
CA THR A 119 -5.10 -14.65 7.90
C THR A 119 -6.03 -14.01 6.86
N GLU A 120 -7.10 -13.36 7.30
CA GLU A 120 -8.13 -12.83 6.42
C GLU A 120 -8.21 -11.32 6.42
N ASN A 121 -7.59 -10.64 7.38
CA ASN A 121 -7.82 -9.22 7.62
C ASN A 121 -6.57 -8.49 8.09
N ILE A 122 -6.48 -7.22 7.69
CA ILE A 122 -5.57 -6.23 8.27
C ILE A 122 -6.37 -5.20 9.05
N TYR A 123 -5.77 -4.68 10.11
CA TYR A 123 -6.41 -3.76 11.03
C TYR A 123 -5.59 -2.49 11.15
N PHE A 124 -6.18 -1.36 10.76
CA PHE A 124 -5.58 -0.05 11.00
C PHE A 124 -5.95 0.41 12.41
N LEU A 125 -4.96 0.89 13.18
CA LEU A 125 -5.03 1.20 14.62
C LEU A 125 -5.13 -0.04 15.54
N THR A 126 -6.30 -0.69 15.64
CA THR A 126 -6.52 -1.85 16.54
C THR A 126 -7.60 -2.78 16.00
N LYS A 127 -7.66 -4.03 16.50
CA LYS A 127 -8.77 -4.96 16.19
C LYS A 127 -10.14 -4.52 16.73
N GLU A 128 -10.17 -3.90 17.89
CA GLU A 128 -11.40 -3.61 18.63
C GLU A 128 -12.10 -2.34 18.15
N ASN A 129 -11.33 -1.28 17.87
CA ASN A 129 -11.86 0.04 17.54
C ASN A 129 -11.27 0.64 16.26
N GLY A 130 -10.48 -0.16 15.52
CA GLY A 130 -9.84 0.27 14.28
C GLY A 130 -10.65 -0.06 13.03
N ILE A 131 -9.98 0.07 11.89
CA ILE A 131 -10.58 -0.21 10.58
C ILE A 131 -10.13 -1.58 10.12
N LYS A 132 -11.10 -2.48 9.97
CA LYS A 132 -10.91 -3.84 9.49
C LYS A 132 -11.02 -3.88 7.96
N ILE A 133 -9.98 -4.34 7.29
CA ILE A 133 -9.96 -4.53 5.83
C ILE A 133 -9.80 -6.02 5.54
N ASN A 134 -10.73 -6.59 4.78
CA ASN A 134 -10.68 -7.99 4.38
C ASN A 134 -9.73 -8.17 3.20
N ILE A 135 -8.78 -9.11 3.35
CA ILE A 135 -7.76 -9.46 2.36
C ILE A 135 -7.74 -10.96 2.07
N GLN A 136 -8.77 -11.72 2.44
CA GLN A 136 -8.85 -13.18 2.31
C GLN A 136 -8.56 -13.70 0.88
N ASN A 137 -8.92 -12.91 -0.14
CA ASN A 137 -8.76 -13.25 -1.55
C ASN A 137 -7.47 -12.69 -2.17
N LEU A 138 -6.63 -12.06 -1.35
CA LEU A 138 -5.38 -11.46 -1.79
C LEU A 138 -4.22 -12.32 -1.28
N SER A 139 -3.44 -12.85 -2.21
CA SER A 139 -2.18 -13.51 -1.87
C SER A 139 -1.23 -12.49 -1.24
N HIS A 140 -0.71 -12.81 -0.05
CA HIS A 140 0.19 -11.93 0.67
C HIS A 140 1.15 -12.71 1.60
N ILE A 141 2.23 -12.05 2.01
CA ILE A 141 3.06 -12.44 3.16
C ILE A 141 3.22 -11.27 4.14
N VAL A 142 3.59 -11.57 5.38
CA VAL A 142 3.86 -10.59 6.44
C VAL A 142 5.28 -10.80 6.98
N ILE A 143 6.08 -9.73 7.08
CA ILE A 143 7.51 -9.78 7.46
C ILE A 143 7.96 -8.67 8.41
#